data_AF-A0A7X3SJ03-F1
#
_entry.id   AF-A0A7X3SJ03-F1
#
_cell.length_a   1.000
_cell.length_b   1.000
_cell.length_c   1.000
_cell.angle_alpha   90.00
_cell.angle_beta   90.00
_cell.angle_gamma   90.00
#
_symmetry.space_group_name_H-M   'P 1'
#
loop_
_entity.id
_entity.type
_entity.pdbx_description
1 polymer ?
#
loop_
_entity_poly.entity_id
_entity_poly.type
_entity_poly.pdbx_seq_one_letter_code
_entity_poly.pdbx_strand_id
1 'polypeptide(L)'
;MDNRKYYGCETPESVSYLEFGSVNLVKGEKKIWNYWQDQDAYDLYMFARYSRDLFAFRRFFKEKEKTAEKLNEYILKSAHNKLMDYLFKYAGMLAVEEKGMVCECGSSLYGWIDEALACDYVYAKGENLSKIKGFHYIGSDISELMNEGAANFHSDIKMDFSTQDTILGVVKEIKKNYGKKLALFYGLSVSVRYAVRGSEDLIEAAEASELCVYNRLSMTYGEETLATVYGTGKSVYIVSLPKLVKGIEEKGLYAKYCTANMQHNKDGEGTVRASIGIAKSQEVLDEFIARYESCIDKSIQIEGIEKGQWKELKELL
;
A
#
# COMPACT_ATOMS: atom_id res chain seq x y z
N MET A 1 10.23 30.67 10.71
CA MET A 1 11.05 30.22 11.87
C MET A 1 12.20 31.20 12.01
N ASP A 2 12.48 31.64 13.23
CA ASP A 2 13.58 32.57 13.49
C ASP A 2 14.92 31.82 13.45
N ASN A 3 15.73 32.08 12.42
CA ASN A 3 17.00 31.40 12.16
C ASN A 3 18.05 31.61 13.27
N ARG A 4 17.86 32.58 14.17
CA ARG A 4 18.79 32.83 15.30
C ARG A 4 18.53 31.92 16.52
N LYS A 5 17.45 31.15 16.52
CA LYS A 5 17.20 30.15 17.59
C LYS A 5 17.94 28.83 17.40
N TYR A 6 18.47 28.54 16.20
CA TYR A 6 19.01 27.22 15.85
C TYR A 6 20.52 27.18 15.58
N TYR A 7 21.15 28.33 15.32
CA TYR A 7 22.57 28.39 14.99
C TYR A 7 23.26 29.47 15.83
N GLY A 8 24.30 29.07 16.55
CA GLY A 8 24.94 29.90 17.57
C GLY A 8 26.46 29.67 17.73
N CYS A 9 27.23 29.63 16.63
CA CYS A 9 28.67 29.82 16.73
C CYS A 9 29.30 30.32 15.41
N GLU A 10 30.17 31.33 15.49
CA GLU A 10 30.97 31.83 14.37
C GLU A 10 32.28 31.04 14.17
N THR A 11 32.68 30.21 15.15
CA THR A 11 33.84 29.30 15.08
C THR A 11 33.49 27.93 15.65
N PRO A 12 33.11 26.95 14.82
CA PRO A 12 32.68 25.64 15.30
C PRO A 12 33.89 24.76 15.68
N GLU A 13 34.00 24.38 16.96
CA GLU A 13 34.97 23.36 17.45
C GLU A 13 34.58 21.92 17.05
N SER A 14 33.35 21.73 16.54
CA SER A 14 32.82 20.45 16.08
C SER A 14 32.18 20.60 14.70
N VAL A 15 32.67 19.85 13.72
CA VAL A 15 31.94 19.60 12.48
C VAL A 15 30.71 18.77 12.84
N SER A 16 29.53 19.36 12.71
CA SER A 16 28.27 18.62 12.74
C SER A 16 28.30 17.62 11.58
N TYR A 17 28.61 16.36 11.89
CA TYR A 17 28.40 15.22 11.01
C TYR A 17 26.89 15.08 10.79
N LEU A 18 26.37 15.72 9.74
CA LEU A 18 25.10 15.33 9.11
C LEU A 18 25.27 14.00 8.36
N GLU A 19 25.95 13.04 8.99
CA GLU A 19 26.10 11.67 8.50
C GLU A 19 25.05 10.82 9.21
N PHE A 20 24.19 10.20 8.42
CA PHE A 20 23.19 9.26 8.91
C PHE A 20 23.89 7.94 9.23
N GLY A 21 23.93 7.52 10.50
CA GLY A 21 24.77 6.41 10.91
C GLY A 21 24.93 6.27 12.42
N SER A 22 25.90 5.46 12.84
CA SER A 22 26.28 5.28 14.24
C SER A 22 27.80 5.14 14.41
N VAL A 23 28.30 5.52 15.59
CA VAL A 23 29.71 5.38 15.96
C VAL A 23 29.80 4.56 17.24
N ASN A 24 30.47 3.42 17.19
CA ASN A 24 30.80 2.63 18.37
C ASN A 24 32.17 3.08 18.90
N LEU A 25 32.15 3.95 19.90
CA LEU A 25 33.36 4.53 20.50
C LEU A 25 34.24 3.49 21.22
N VAL A 26 33.64 2.40 21.71
CA VAL A 26 34.38 1.33 22.41
C VAL A 26 35.18 0.47 21.41
N LYS A 27 34.61 0.24 20.23
CA LYS A 27 35.25 -0.54 19.16
C LYS A 27 36.02 0.31 18.14
N GLY A 28 35.89 1.63 18.20
CA GLY A 28 36.47 2.54 17.20
C GLY A 28 35.83 2.39 15.81
N GLU A 29 34.61 1.86 15.74
CA GLU A 29 33.93 1.54 14.48
C GLU A 29 32.94 2.66 14.12
N LYS A 30 32.98 3.10 12.86
CA LYS A 30 32.04 4.06 12.28
C LYS A 30 31.19 3.35 11.23
N LYS A 31 29.87 3.34 11.40
CA LYS A 31 28.90 2.83 10.43
C LYS A 31 28.15 4.01 9.81
N ILE A 32 28.34 4.23 8.51
CA ILE A 32 27.56 5.20 7.74
C ILE A 32 26.41 4.43 7.09
N TRP A 33 25.18 4.83 7.37
CA TRP A 33 24.01 4.19 6.80
C TRP A 33 23.61 4.84 5.48
N ASN A 34 23.20 4.00 4.53
CA ASN A 34 22.68 4.43 3.24
C ASN A 34 21.44 3.60 2.91
N TYR A 35 20.33 4.26 2.57
CA TYR A 35 19.01 3.61 2.51
C TYR A 35 18.90 2.50 1.44
N TRP A 36 19.80 2.46 0.45
CA TRP A 36 19.82 1.39 -0.56
C TRP A 36 20.71 0.19 -0.19
N GLN A 37 21.43 0.27 0.93
CA GLN A 37 22.45 -0.69 1.36
C GLN A 37 22.24 -1.16 2.81
N ASP A 38 21.43 -0.43 3.59
CA ASP A 38 21.22 -0.67 5.01
C ASP A 38 19.71 -0.65 5.32
N GLN A 39 19.22 -1.74 5.91
CA GLN A 39 17.79 -1.91 6.21
C GLN A 39 17.30 -0.92 7.27
N ASP A 40 18.10 -0.60 8.29
CA ASP A 40 17.71 0.35 9.34
C ASP A 40 17.51 1.75 8.75
N ALA A 41 18.41 2.15 7.84
CA ALA A 41 18.25 3.42 7.14
C ALA A 41 17.06 3.46 6.20
N TYR A 42 16.79 2.35 5.50
CA TYR A 42 15.58 2.24 4.68
C TYR A 42 14.33 2.38 5.55
N ASP A 43 14.29 1.70 6.70
CA ASP A 43 13.15 1.69 7.60
C ASP A 43 12.90 3.07 8.21
N LEU A 44 13.94 3.78 8.65
CA LEU A 44 13.81 5.16 9.13
C LEU A 44 13.33 6.12 8.02
N TYR A 45 13.82 5.94 6.80
CA TYR A 45 13.35 6.72 5.65
C TYR A 45 11.86 6.46 5.35
N MET A 46 11.44 5.19 5.33
CA MET A 46 10.04 4.82 5.11
C MET A 46 9.16 5.30 6.27
N PHE A 47 9.61 5.17 7.52
CA PHE A 47 8.89 5.67 8.69
C PHE A 47 8.63 7.18 8.60
N ALA A 48 9.67 7.97 8.28
CA ALA A 48 9.51 9.41 8.09
C ALA A 48 8.55 9.74 6.93
N ARG A 49 8.61 8.97 5.85
CA ARG A 49 7.73 9.13 4.69
C ARG A 49 6.26 8.86 5.04
N TYR A 50 5.95 7.75 5.71
CA TYR A 50 4.58 7.35 6.03
C TYR A 50 3.98 8.11 7.23
N SER A 51 4.81 8.52 8.20
CA SER A 51 4.34 9.38 9.30
C SER A 51 3.86 10.74 8.80
N ARG A 52 4.43 11.26 7.71
CA ARG A 52 3.92 12.47 7.04
C ARG A 52 2.48 12.29 6.54
N ASP A 53 2.16 11.13 5.97
CA ASP A 53 0.82 10.81 5.48
C ASP A 53 -0.15 10.74 6.66
N LEU A 54 0.20 9.95 7.68
CA LEU A 54 -0.56 9.83 8.92
C LEU A 54 -0.92 11.21 9.52
N PHE A 55 0.06 12.10 9.68
CA PHE A 55 -0.18 13.42 10.24
C PHE A 55 -0.99 14.34 9.31
N ALA A 56 -0.90 14.16 7.99
CA ALA A 56 -1.74 14.90 7.05
C ALA A 56 -3.22 14.54 7.24
N PHE A 57 -3.57 13.25 7.30
CA PHE A 57 -4.96 12.81 7.51
C PHE A 57 -5.49 13.16 8.91
N ARG A 58 -4.64 13.08 9.94
CA ARG A 58 -5.03 13.53 11.29
C ARG A 58 -5.31 15.03 11.37
N ARG A 59 -4.65 15.84 10.55
CA ARG A 59 -4.96 17.27 10.42
C ARG A 59 -6.27 17.48 9.65
N PHE A 60 -6.51 16.70 8.59
CA PHE A 60 -7.78 16.75 7.86
C PHE A 60 -8.99 16.54 8.79
N PHE A 61 -8.91 15.68 9.80
CA PHE A 61 -10.03 15.51 10.76
C PHE A 61 -10.38 16.78 11.54
N LYS A 62 -9.45 17.74 11.67
CA LYS A 62 -9.67 19.04 12.32
C LYS A 62 -10.31 20.09 11.39
N GLU A 63 -10.44 19.80 10.10
CA GLU A 63 -11.11 20.68 9.15
C GLU A 63 -12.60 20.80 9.45
N LYS A 64 -13.13 22.01 9.32
CA LYS A 64 -14.57 22.29 9.52
C LYS A 64 -15.39 21.66 8.40
N GLU A 65 -14.92 21.77 7.17
CA GLU A 65 -15.55 21.22 5.97
C GLU A 65 -14.68 20.08 5.43
N LYS A 66 -15.28 18.89 5.34
CA LYS A 66 -14.62 17.66 4.90
C LYS A 66 -15.13 17.27 3.52
N THR A 67 -14.68 18.00 2.49
CA THR A 67 -15.04 17.74 1.09
C THR A 67 -13.97 16.90 0.38
N ALA A 68 -14.30 16.40 -0.82
CA ALA A 68 -13.36 15.65 -1.65
C ALA A 68 -12.18 16.53 -2.10
N GLU A 69 -12.44 17.79 -2.43
CA GLU A 69 -11.40 18.78 -2.79
C GLU A 69 -10.44 19.00 -1.63
N LYS A 70 -10.98 19.20 -0.42
CA LYS A 70 -10.16 19.41 0.78
C LYS A 70 -9.32 18.17 1.09
N LEU A 71 -9.90 16.97 1.00
CA LEU A 71 -9.15 15.72 1.15
C LEU A 71 -8.02 15.62 0.12
N ASN A 72 -8.28 15.97 -1.14
CA ASN A 72 -7.27 15.95 -2.19
C ASN A 72 -6.12 16.95 -1.93
N GLU A 73 -6.38 18.13 -1.36
CA GLU A 73 -5.31 19.07 -0.96
C GLU A 73 -4.31 18.46 0.03
N TYR A 74 -4.80 17.63 0.97
CA TYR A 74 -3.95 16.92 1.93
C TYR A 74 -3.19 15.79 1.26
N ILE A 75 -3.85 15.04 0.38
CA ILE A 75 -3.27 13.95 -0.40
C ILE A 75 -2.14 14.44 -1.33
N LEU A 76 -2.32 15.56 -2.02
CA LEU A 76 -1.27 16.14 -2.88
C LEU A 76 0.01 16.50 -2.10
N LYS A 77 -0.10 16.69 -0.78
CA LYS A 77 1.02 16.97 0.14
C LYS A 77 1.51 15.72 0.86
N SER A 78 0.93 14.56 0.61
CA SER A 78 1.34 13.26 1.17
C SER A 78 2.39 12.58 0.27
N ALA A 79 2.91 11.44 0.70
CA ALA A 79 3.85 10.60 0.00
C ALA A 79 3.21 9.79 -1.15
N HIS A 80 1.88 9.61 -1.12
CA HIS A 80 1.09 9.10 -2.25
C HIS A 80 0.17 10.21 -2.74
N ASN A 81 0.59 10.93 -3.75
CA ASN A 81 -0.04 12.17 -4.21
C ASN A 81 -1.23 11.97 -5.16
N LYS A 82 -1.87 10.79 -5.15
CA LYS A 82 -3.01 10.48 -6.01
C LYS A 82 -4.18 9.99 -5.16
N LEU A 83 -5.28 10.73 -5.15
CA LEU A 83 -6.48 10.34 -4.38
C LEU A 83 -6.98 8.94 -4.75
N MET A 84 -6.91 8.57 -6.03
CA MET A 84 -7.28 7.23 -6.49
C MET A 84 -6.53 6.10 -5.78
N ASP A 85 -5.28 6.34 -5.33
CA ASP A 85 -4.53 5.32 -4.59
C ASP A 85 -5.18 4.93 -3.27
N TYR A 86 -5.95 5.84 -2.68
CA TYR A 86 -6.68 5.64 -1.43
C TYR A 86 -8.10 5.09 -1.68
N LEU A 87 -8.72 5.45 -2.81
CA LEU A 87 -10.09 5.02 -3.13
C LEU A 87 -10.19 3.53 -3.41
N PHE A 88 -9.20 2.92 -4.08
CA PHE A 88 -9.17 1.45 -4.28
C PHE A 88 -9.23 0.69 -2.96
N LYS A 89 -8.43 1.14 -1.99
CA LYS A 89 -8.34 0.56 -0.66
C LYS A 89 -9.66 0.70 0.11
N TYR A 90 -10.19 1.92 0.17
CA TYR A 90 -11.45 2.21 0.84
C TYR A 90 -12.62 1.41 0.22
N ALA A 91 -12.73 1.39 -1.11
CA ALA A 91 -13.74 0.61 -1.81
C ALA A 91 -13.62 -0.90 -1.50
N GLY A 92 -12.39 -1.43 -1.46
CA GLY A 92 -12.13 -2.82 -1.09
C GLY A 92 -12.62 -3.15 0.33
N MET A 93 -12.37 -2.26 1.30
CA MET A 93 -12.87 -2.43 2.67
C MET A 93 -14.40 -2.40 2.76
N LEU A 94 -15.06 -1.60 1.92
CA LEU A 94 -16.53 -1.56 1.89
C LEU A 94 -17.16 -2.80 1.27
N ALA A 95 -16.50 -3.41 0.28
CA ALA A 95 -17.06 -4.53 -0.47
C ALA A 95 -17.04 -5.87 0.27
N VAL A 96 -16.14 -6.05 1.24
CA VAL A 96 -15.95 -7.33 1.94
C VAL A 96 -16.75 -7.45 3.23
N GLU A 97 -16.86 -8.66 3.79
CA GLU A 97 -17.61 -8.93 5.03
C GLU A 97 -17.11 -8.08 6.23
N GLU A 98 -18.02 -7.61 7.08
CA GLU A 98 -17.65 -6.91 8.32
C GLU A 98 -16.85 -7.81 9.27
N LYS A 99 -15.95 -7.21 10.05
CA LYS A 99 -15.15 -7.90 11.10
C LYS A 99 -14.26 -9.04 10.57
N GLY A 100 -14.02 -9.07 9.26
CA GLY A 100 -13.04 -9.95 8.63
C GLY A 100 -11.59 -9.55 8.94
N MET A 101 -10.65 -10.29 8.36
CA MET A 101 -9.22 -9.98 8.44
C MET A 101 -8.79 -9.20 7.19
N VAL A 102 -8.10 -8.07 7.38
CA VAL A 102 -7.63 -7.20 6.31
C VAL A 102 -6.11 -7.15 6.33
N CYS A 103 -5.47 -7.64 5.27
CA CYS A 103 -4.02 -7.71 5.15
C CYS A 103 -3.49 -6.60 4.21
N GLU A 104 -2.51 -5.83 4.67
CA GLU A 104 -1.72 -4.93 3.82
C GLU A 104 -0.37 -5.56 3.48
N CYS A 105 -0.02 -5.60 2.21
CA CYS A 105 1.33 -5.93 1.76
C CYS A 105 2.20 -4.67 1.75
N GLY A 106 3.20 -4.60 2.64
CA GLY A 106 4.03 -3.43 2.95
C GLY A 106 3.32 -2.50 3.93
N SER A 107 3.90 -2.26 5.11
CA SER A 107 3.28 -1.44 6.15
C SER A 107 3.42 0.03 5.81
N SER A 108 2.30 0.73 5.90
CA SER A 108 2.21 2.20 5.81
C SER A 108 2.22 2.87 7.19
N LEU A 109 2.81 2.23 8.23
CA LEU A 109 2.54 2.54 9.66
C LEU A 109 1.04 2.54 9.99
N TYR A 110 0.24 1.93 9.11
CA TYR A 110 -1.21 1.99 9.00
C TYR A 110 -1.85 3.38 9.03
N GLY A 111 -1.16 4.40 8.50
CA GLY A 111 -1.81 5.64 8.06
C GLY A 111 -3.04 5.38 7.17
N TRP A 112 -3.11 4.19 6.57
CA TRP A 112 -4.25 3.70 5.82
C TRP A 112 -5.59 3.59 6.53
N ILE A 113 -5.61 3.40 7.86
CA ILE A 113 -6.86 3.39 8.60
C ILE A 113 -7.39 4.82 8.65
N ASP A 114 -6.51 5.77 9.01
CA ASP A 114 -6.84 7.20 8.98
C ASP A 114 -7.27 7.66 7.57
N GLU A 115 -6.62 7.16 6.50
CA GLU A 115 -7.00 7.39 5.10
C GLU A 115 -8.42 6.88 4.78
N ALA A 116 -8.72 5.63 5.16
CA ALA A 116 -10.02 5.01 4.90
C ALA A 116 -11.12 5.72 5.68
N LEU A 117 -10.87 6.09 6.94
CA LEU A 117 -11.79 6.89 7.75
C LEU A 117 -12.01 8.27 7.11
N ALA A 118 -10.95 8.92 6.61
CA ALA A 118 -11.08 10.22 5.93
C ALA A 118 -11.91 10.11 4.65
N CYS A 119 -11.71 9.05 3.86
CA CYS A 119 -12.56 8.74 2.70
C CYS A 119 -14.02 8.52 3.14
N ASP A 120 -14.26 7.77 4.21
CA ASP A 120 -15.61 7.50 4.70
C ASP A 120 -16.36 8.78 5.11
N TYR A 121 -15.70 9.71 5.80
CA TYR A 121 -16.30 11.01 6.11
C TYR A 121 -16.68 11.80 4.86
N VAL A 122 -15.85 11.79 3.83
CA VAL A 122 -16.08 12.53 2.58
C VAL A 122 -17.17 11.90 1.74
N TYR A 123 -17.10 10.59 1.50
CA TYR A 123 -17.92 9.91 0.50
C TYR A 123 -19.19 9.26 1.06
N ALA A 124 -19.21 8.98 2.37
CA ALA A 124 -20.29 8.29 3.07
C ALA A 124 -20.63 8.90 4.45
N LYS A 125 -20.17 10.12 4.73
CA LYS A 125 -20.51 10.88 5.96
C LYS A 125 -20.22 10.14 7.28
N GLY A 126 -19.27 9.22 7.29
CA GLY A 126 -18.89 8.47 8.49
C GLY A 126 -19.81 7.27 8.80
N GLU A 127 -20.61 6.81 7.83
CA GLU A 127 -21.52 5.67 8.03
C GLU A 127 -20.78 4.34 8.25
N ASN A 128 -19.55 4.18 7.74
CA ASN A 128 -18.81 2.91 7.79
C ASN A 128 -17.66 2.90 8.81
N LEU A 129 -17.54 3.92 9.67
CA LEU A 129 -16.44 4.01 10.66
C LEU A 129 -16.36 2.77 11.57
N SER A 130 -17.51 2.24 11.99
CA SER A 130 -17.58 1.02 12.81
C SER A 130 -17.02 -0.19 12.07
N LYS A 131 -17.35 -0.34 10.79
CA LYS A 131 -16.86 -1.43 9.95
C LYS A 131 -15.35 -1.34 9.77
N ILE A 132 -14.85 -0.16 9.39
CA ILE A 132 -13.41 0.09 9.18
C ILE A 132 -12.63 -0.22 10.46
N LYS A 133 -13.02 0.36 11.60
CA LYS A 133 -12.33 0.10 12.87
C LYS A 133 -12.48 -1.33 13.39
N GLY A 134 -13.55 -2.03 13.00
CA GLY A 134 -13.88 -3.36 13.48
C GLY A 134 -13.11 -4.50 12.81
N PHE A 135 -12.35 -4.22 11.75
CA PHE A 135 -11.50 -5.23 11.12
C PHE A 135 -10.36 -5.67 12.03
N HIS A 136 -9.92 -6.91 11.81
CA HIS A 136 -8.64 -7.37 12.32
C HIS A 136 -7.56 -7.12 11.26
N TYR A 137 -6.67 -6.18 11.52
CA TYR A 137 -5.64 -5.75 10.59
C TYR A 137 -4.37 -6.59 10.69
N ILE A 138 -3.83 -7.01 9.55
CA ILE A 138 -2.56 -7.75 9.45
C ILE A 138 -1.59 -6.99 8.57
N GLY A 139 -0.40 -6.76 9.10
CA GLY A 139 0.59 -5.88 8.47
C GLY A 139 1.74 -6.74 8.06
N SER A 140 1.98 -6.85 6.76
CA SER A 140 3.15 -7.52 6.25
C SER A 140 4.24 -6.49 6.03
N ASP A 141 5.16 -6.36 6.98
CA ASP A 141 6.39 -5.60 6.80
C ASP A 141 7.57 -6.29 7.45
N ILE A 142 8.66 -6.33 6.70
CA ILE A 142 9.95 -6.84 7.19
C ILE A 142 10.56 -5.92 8.26
N SER A 143 10.05 -4.70 8.40
CA SER A 143 10.50 -3.72 9.38
C SER A 143 9.72 -3.83 10.69
N GLU A 144 10.41 -4.22 11.77
CA GLU A 144 9.87 -4.22 13.12
C GLU A 144 9.51 -2.78 13.58
N LEU A 145 10.34 -1.79 13.24
CA LEU A 145 10.08 -0.38 13.56
C LEU A 145 8.74 0.10 12.97
N MET A 146 8.44 -0.31 11.73
CA MET A 146 7.18 0.05 11.08
C MET A 146 5.98 -0.59 11.79
N ASN A 147 6.11 -1.85 12.20
CA ASN A 147 5.08 -2.59 12.91
C ASN A 147 4.81 -1.99 14.30
N GLU A 148 5.86 -1.67 15.05
CA GLU A 148 5.76 -1.00 16.35
C GLU A 148 5.11 0.39 16.23
N GLY A 149 5.49 1.18 15.22
CA GLY A 149 4.89 2.48 14.95
C GLY A 149 3.39 2.37 14.71
N ALA A 150 2.99 1.43 13.85
CA ALA A 150 1.60 1.11 13.56
C ALA A 150 0.79 0.78 14.84
N ALA A 151 1.29 -0.14 15.67
CA ALA A 151 0.64 -0.54 16.91
C ALA A 151 0.46 0.64 17.88
N ASN A 152 1.44 1.54 17.96
CA ASN A 152 1.38 2.72 18.83
C ASN A 152 0.40 3.79 18.31
N PHE A 153 0.27 3.96 17.00
CA PHE A 153 -0.63 4.97 16.44
C PHE A 153 -2.10 4.56 16.42
N HIS A 154 -2.39 3.25 16.50
CA HIS A 154 -3.73 2.67 16.39
C HIS A 154 -4.03 1.68 17.53
N SER A 155 -3.67 2.06 18.77
CA SER A 155 -3.74 1.18 19.94
C SER A 155 -5.15 0.72 20.33
N ASP A 156 -6.20 1.37 19.80
CA ASP A 156 -7.60 0.98 19.97
C ASP A 156 -8.08 -0.05 18.93
N ILE A 157 -7.24 -0.41 17.96
CA ILE A 157 -7.59 -1.30 16.84
C ILE A 157 -6.90 -2.64 17.02
N LYS A 158 -7.60 -3.72 16.65
CA LYS A 158 -7.02 -5.06 16.68
C LYS A 158 -6.05 -5.23 15.51
N MET A 159 -4.77 -5.45 15.82
CA MET A 159 -3.72 -5.60 14.82
C MET A 159 -2.76 -6.71 15.18
N ASP A 160 -2.32 -7.43 14.16
CA ASP A 160 -1.21 -8.38 14.21
C ASP A 160 -0.23 -8.09 13.05
N PHE A 161 0.98 -8.62 13.12
CA PHE A 161 2.04 -8.35 12.15
C PHE A 161 2.71 -9.63 11.66
N SER A 162 3.19 -9.58 10.42
CA SER A 162 4.01 -10.62 9.80
C SER A 162 5.28 -9.98 9.25
N THR A 163 6.43 -10.60 9.55
CA THR A 163 7.75 -10.19 9.06
C THR A 163 8.23 -11.06 7.90
N GLN A 164 7.33 -11.83 7.29
CA GLN A 164 7.64 -12.63 6.11
C GLN A 164 7.99 -11.71 4.93
N ASP A 165 8.98 -12.13 4.14
CA ASP A 165 9.53 -11.37 3.03
C ASP A 165 8.79 -11.57 1.70
N THR A 166 7.82 -12.50 1.70
CA THR A 166 7.03 -12.87 0.51
C THR A 166 5.55 -12.94 0.80
N ILE A 167 4.73 -12.60 -0.20
CA ILE A 167 3.26 -12.69 -0.12
C ILE A 167 2.83 -14.12 0.25
N LEU A 168 3.47 -15.13 -0.36
CA LEU A 168 3.18 -16.52 -0.03
C LEU A 168 3.53 -16.88 1.43
N GLY A 169 4.65 -16.36 1.94
CA GLY A 169 5.03 -16.51 3.35
C GLY A 169 3.98 -15.93 4.29
N VAL A 170 3.55 -14.69 4.02
CA VAL A 170 2.50 -14.00 4.79
C VAL A 170 1.20 -14.82 4.79
N VAL A 171 0.74 -15.25 3.61
CA VAL A 171 -0.49 -16.03 3.47
C VAL A 171 -0.41 -17.35 4.24
N LYS A 172 0.73 -18.06 4.17
CA LYS A 172 0.95 -19.30 4.93
C LYS A 172 0.95 -19.06 6.43
N GLU A 173 1.60 -18.01 6.89
CA GLU A 173 1.62 -17.63 8.31
C GLU A 173 0.20 -17.31 8.82
N ILE A 174 -0.57 -16.52 8.06
CA ILE A 174 -1.95 -16.18 8.41
C ILE A 174 -2.82 -17.43 8.49
N LYS A 175 -2.74 -18.30 7.47
CA LYS A 175 -3.45 -19.59 7.43
C LYS A 175 -3.11 -20.43 8.68
N LYS A 176 -1.83 -20.48 9.06
CA LYS A 176 -1.34 -21.23 10.23
C LYS A 176 -1.83 -20.64 11.55
N ASN A 177 -1.70 -19.33 11.74
CA ASN A 177 -1.91 -18.69 13.04
C ASN A 177 -3.39 -18.44 13.34
N TYR A 178 -4.21 -18.19 12.30
CA TYR A 178 -5.60 -17.78 12.49
C TYR A 178 -6.61 -18.78 11.94
N GLY A 179 -6.23 -19.66 11.00
CA GLY A 179 -7.14 -20.61 10.37
C GLY A 179 -8.33 -19.97 9.63
N LYS A 180 -8.32 -18.64 9.47
CA LYS A 180 -9.40 -17.83 8.90
C LYS A 180 -9.06 -17.40 7.48
N LYS A 181 -10.09 -17.24 6.66
CA LYS A 181 -9.98 -16.59 5.34
C LYS A 181 -9.80 -15.09 5.52
N LEU A 182 -9.01 -14.48 4.65
CA LEU A 182 -8.88 -13.02 4.58
C LEU A 182 -10.13 -12.44 3.94
N ALA A 183 -10.62 -11.33 4.45
CA ALA A 183 -11.65 -10.55 3.79
C ALA A 183 -11.01 -9.75 2.65
N LEU A 184 -9.98 -8.96 2.96
CA LEU A 184 -9.26 -8.17 1.97
C LEU A 184 -7.76 -8.44 2.05
N PHE A 185 -7.13 -8.67 0.91
CA PHE A 185 -5.69 -8.51 0.74
C PHE A 185 -5.42 -7.31 -0.18
N TYR A 186 -4.71 -6.31 0.33
CA TYR A 186 -4.41 -5.10 -0.42
C TYR A 186 -2.91 -4.97 -0.64
N GLY A 187 -2.52 -4.64 -1.86
CA GLY A 187 -1.13 -4.39 -2.22
C GLY A 187 -0.97 -3.15 -3.09
N LEU A 188 -0.03 -2.28 -2.73
CA LEU A 188 0.22 -1.02 -3.44
C LEU A 188 1.59 -1.03 -4.16
N SER A 189 1.57 -1.13 -5.48
CA SER A 189 2.70 -0.89 -6.36
C SER A 189 4.04 -1.47 -5.88
N VAL A 190 4.91 -0.64 -5.30
CA VAL A 190 6.27 -1.04 -4.92
C VAL A 190 6.30 -2.08 -3.80
N SER A 191 5.35 -2.03 -2.85
CA SER A 191 5.32 -2.99 -1.75
C SER A 191 5.04 -4.41 -2.24
N VAL A 192 4.11 -4.56 -3.18
CA VAL A 192 3.83 -5.83 -3.85
C VAL A 192 5.06 -6.31 -4.61
N ARG A 193 5.74 -5.41 -5.33
CA ARG A 193 6.91 -5.78 -6.13
C ARG A 193 8.10 -6.27 -5.31
N TYR A 194 8.24 -5.82 -4.06
CA TYR A 194 9.25 -6.35 -3.13
C TYR A 194 8.89 -7.72 -2.56
N ALA A 195 7.60 -8.01 -2.39
CA ALA A 195 7.12 -9.21 -1.71
C ALA A 195 6.68 -10.33 -2.68
N VAL A 196 6.42 -10.03 -3.95
CA VAL A 196 6.05 -11.04 -4.94
C VAL A 196 7.29 -11.72 -5.53
N ARG A 197 7.21 -13.01 -5.82
CA ARG A 197 8.26 -13.77 -6.55
C ARG A 197 7.76 -14.31 -7.89
N GLY A 198 6.45 -14.37 -8.10
CA GLY A 198 5.82 -14.80 -9.35
C GLY A 198 4.30 -14.74 -9.27
N SER A 199 3.63 -15.17 -10.33
CA SER A 199 2.16 -15.12 -10.42
C SER A 199 1.47 -15.98 -9.35
N GLU A 200 2.09 -17.09 -8.95
CA GLU A 200 1.55 -18.00 -7.93
C GLU A 200 1.34 -17.33 -6.57
N ASP A 201 2.24 -16.42 -6.18
CA ASP A 201 2.10 -15.68 -4.92
C ASP A 201 0.80 -14.84 -4.89
N LEU A 202 0.42 -14.26 -6.04
CA LEU A 202 -0.81 -13.47 -6.16
C LEU A 202 -2.04 -14.36 -6.19
N ILE A 203 -1.94 -15.53 -6.85
CA ILE A 203 -3.02 -16.52 -6.93
C ILE A 203 -3.32 -17.09 -5.55
N GLU A 204 -2.29 -17.48 -4.79
CA GLU A 204 -2.43 -18.00 -3.42
C GLU A 204 -3.03 -16.97 -2.45
N ALA A 205 -2.67 -15.69 -2.61
CA ALA A 205 -3.31 -14.60 -1.87
C ALA A 205 -4.79 -14.45 -2.25
N ALA A 206 -5.14 -14.53 -3.54
CA ALA A 206 -6.53 -14.50 -4.01
C ALA A 206 -7.35 -15.70 -3.52
N GLU A 207 -6.78 -16.91 -3.52
CA GLU A 207 -7.42 -18.10 -2.95
C GLU A 207 -7.59 -18.01 -1.43
N ALA A 208 -6.71 -17.29 -0.73
CA ALA A 208 -6.84 -17.06 0.70
C ALA A 208 -7.86 -15.97 1.05
N SER A 209 -8.21 -15.10 0.10
CA SER A 209 -8.98 -13.87 0.33
C SER A 209 -10.38 -13.91 -0.27
N GLU A 210 -11.31 -13.11 0.24
CA GLU A 210 -12.59 -12.83 -0.42
C GLU A 210 -12.37 -11.89 -1.61
N LEU A 211 -11.57 -10.84 -1.38
CA LEU A 211 -11.13 -9.86 -2.37
C LEU A 211 -9.62 -9.61 -2.24
N CYS A 212 -8.92 -9.59 -3.36
CA CYS A 212 -7.59 -9.04 -3.51
C CYS A 212 -7.63 -7.78 -4.37
N VAL A 213 -6.95 -6.72 -3.93
CA VAL A 213 -6.78 -5.50 -4.72
C VAL A 213 -5.30 -5.19 -4.83
N TYR A 214 -4.77 -5.25 -6.06
CA TYR A 214 -3.41 -4.87 -6.37
C TYR A 214 -3.43 -3.54 -7.13
N ASN A 215 -3.14 -2.44 -6.45
CA ASN A 215 -3.10 -1.13 -7.06
C ASN A 215 -1.75 -0.89 -7.76
N ARG A 216 -1.76 -0.72 -9.09
CA ARG A 216 -0.58 -0.58 -9.96
C ARG A 216 0.41 -1.76 -9.86
N LEU A 217 -0.09 -2.97 -10.04
CA LEU A 217 0.73 -4.16 -10.22
C LEU A 217 1.55 -4.05 -11.51
N SER A 218 2.85 -4.32 -11.44
CA SER A 218 3.72 -4.41 -12.62
C SER A 218 3.69 -5.81 -13.21
N MET A 219 3.38 -5.88 -14.50
CA MET A 219 3.28 -7.14 -15.24
C MET A 219 4.03 -7.07 -16.56
N THR A 220 4.47 -8.22 -17.04
CA THR A 220 5.09 -8.41 -18.36
C THR A 220 4.19 -9.26 -19.24
N TYR A 221 4.16 -8.97 -20.53
CA TYR A 221 3.49 -9.80 -21.54
C TYR A 221 4.25 -11.11 -21.81
N GLY A 222 5.48 -11.24 -21.31
CA GLY A 222 6.27 -12.46 -21.41
C GLY A 222 5.81 -13.58 -20.46
N GLU A 223 6.19 -14.81 -20.80
CA GLU A 223 5.92 -16.01 -20.00
C GLU A 223 6.69 -16.04 -18.67
N GLU A 224 7.80 -15.30 -18.57
CA GLU A 224 8.65 -15.32 -17.37
C GLU A 224 8.47 -14.08 -16.51
N THR A 225 8.45 -14.27 -15.19
CA THR A 225 8.51 -13.17 -14.24
C THR A 225 9.91 -12.57 -14.30
N LEU A 226 9.99 -11.25 -14.49
CA LEU A 226 11.27 -10.56 -14.56
C LEU A 226 11.66 -10.07 -13.17
N ALA A 227 12.95 -10.11 -12.86
CA ALA A 227 13.52 -9.49 -11.67
C ALA A 227 14.43 -8.33 -12.10
N THR A 228 14.26 -7.18 -11.47
CA THR A 228 15.12 -6.00 -11.67
C THR A 228 15.43 -5.35 -10.33
N VAL A 229 16.40 -4.43 -10.31
CA VAL A 229 16.75 -3.67 -9.10
C VAL A 229 16.44 -2.19 -9.37
N TYR A 230 15.59 -1.59 -8.55
CA TYR A 230 15.32 -0.14 -8.60
C TYR A 230 16.12 0.59 -7.53
N GLY A 231 16.17 1.93 -7.65
CA GLY A 231 17.02 2.85 -6.85
C GLY A 231 16.94 2.77 -5.32
N THR A 232 16.19 1.84 -4.73
CA THR A 232 16.27 1.44 -3.32
C THR A 232 17.25 0.28 -3.08
N GLY A 233 17.95 -0.22 -4.11
CA GLY A 233 18.84 -1.38 -4.02
C GLY A 233 18.14 -2.73 -3.84
N LYS A 234 16.81 -2.74 -3.64
CA LYS A 234 16.00 -3.95 -3.46
C LYS A 234 15.56 -4.51 -4.81
N SER A 235 15.58 -5.84 -4.91
CA SER A 235 14.99 -6.55 -6.04
C SER A 235 13.48 -6.32 -6.09
N VAL A 236 12.98 -6.08 -7.29
CA VAL A 236 11.56 -5.98 -7.60
C VAL A 236 11.20 -6.98 -8.69
N TYR A 237 9.97 -7.46 -8.65
CA TYR A 237 9.49 -8.46 -9.57
C TYR A 237 8.36 -7.90 -10.45
N ILE A 238 8.43 -8.21 -11.74
CA ILE A 238 7.44 -7.84 -12.77
C ILE A 238 6.79 -9.15 -13.20
N VAL A 239 5.54 -9.35 -12.77
CA VAL A 239 4.85 -10.65 -12.81
C VAL A 239 4.44 -11.02 -14.24
N SER A 240 4.57 -12.29 -14.61
CA SER A 240 4.06 -12.78 -15.91
C SER A 240 2.54 -12.67 -15.95
N LEU A 241 2.01 -11.82 -16.83
CA LEU A 241 0.58 -11.67 -17.07
C LEU A 241 -0.04 -12.96 -17.62
N PRO A 242 0.54 -13.66 -18.63
CA PRO A 242 0.01 -14.94 -19.10
C PRO A 242 -0.17 -15.98 -17.99
N LYS A 243 0.83 -16.16 -17.13
CA LYS A 243 0.76 -17.11 -16.01
C LYS A 243 -0.27 -16.69 -14.95
N LEU A 244 -0.40 -15.38 -14.70
CA LEU A 244 -1.40 -14.86 -13.76
C LEU A 244 -2.83 -15.10 -14.28
N VAL A 245 -3.11 -14.74 -15.53
CA VAL A 245 -4.43 -14.94 -16.16
C VAL A 245 -4.79 -16.43 -16.15
N LYS A 246 -3.88 -17.28 -16.62
CA LYS A 246 -4.08 -18.74 -16.63
C LYS A 246 -4.40 -19.28 -15.23
N GLY A 247 -3.63 -18.89 -14.22
CA GLY A 247 -3.85 -19.37 -12.85
C GLY A 247 -5.17 -18.88 -12.24
N ILE A 248 -5.59 -17.65 -12.54
CA ILE A 248 -6.90 -17.13 -12.14
C ILE A 248 -8.03 -17.97 -12.76
N GLU A 249 -7.94 -18.28 -14.05
CA GLU A 249 -8.93 -19.12 -14.74
C GLU A 249 -8.96 -20.56 -14.20
N GLU A 250 -7.80 -21.18 -13.98
CA GLU A 250 -7.69 -22.54 -13.43
C GLU A 250 -8.28 -22.66 -12.02
N LYS A 251 -8.17 -21.60 -11.20
CA LYS A 251 -8.75 -21.54 -9.86
C LYS A 251 -10.22 -21.08 -9.85
N GLY A 252 -10.81 -20.76 -10.99
CA GLY A 252 -12.18 -20.27 -11.09
C GLY A 252 -12.39 -18.93 -10.38
N LEU A 253 -11.38 -18.07 -10.37
CA LEU A 253 -11.41 -16.73 -9.77
C LEU A 253 -11.86 -15.70 -10.81
N TYR A 254 -12.44 -14.59 -10.35
CA TYR A 254 -12.87 -13.47 -11.18
C TYR A 254 -11.86 -12.34 -11.08
N ALA A 255 -11.43 -11.77 -12.20
CA ALA A 255 -10.43 -10.70 -12.20
C ALA A 255 -10.70 -9.62 -13.24
N LYS A 256 -10.69 -8.37 -12.79
CA LYS A 256 -10.83 -7.18 -13.65
C LYS A 256 -9.68 -6.21 -13.39
N TYR A 257 -9.26 -5.50 -14.44
CA TYR A 257 -8.31 -4.41 -14.33
C TYR A 257 -8.97 -3.07 -14.62
N CYS A 258 -8.47 -2.02 -13.97
CA CYS A 258 -8.89 -0.65 -14.20
C CYS A 258 -7.91 0.04 -15.15
N THR A 259 -8.42 0.71 -16.19
CA THR A 259 -7.59 1.46 -17.14
C THR A 259 -7.08 2.80 -16.57
N ALA A 260 -7.63 3.27 -15.44
CA ALA A 260 -7.16 4.50 -14.80
C ALA A 260 -5.70 4.35 -14.36
N ASN A 261 -4.86 5.35 -14.66
CA ASN A 261 -3.42 5.33 -14.37
C ASN A 261 -2.64 4.13 -14.97
N MET A 262 -3.16 3.45 -15.98
CA MET A 262 -2.44 2.36 -16.64
C MET A 262 -1.16 2.91 -17.30
N GLN A 263 -0.04 2.20 -17.16
CA GLN A 263 1.25 2.67 -17.68
C GLN A 263 1.94 1.56 -18.48
N HIS A 264 2.07 1.76 -19.79
CA HIS A 264 2.86 0.85 -20.63
C HIS A 264 4.34 1.18 -20.58
N ASN A 265 5.15 0.14 -20.70
CA ASN A 265 6.61 0.18 -20.78
C ASN A 265 7.32 0.89 -19.61
N LYS A 266 6.60 1.11 -18.49
CA LYS A 266 7.14 1.86 -17.35
C LYS A 266 8.22 1.08 -16.61
N ASP A 267 8.17 -0.25 -16.66
CA ASP A 267 9.15 -1.14 -16.03
C ASP A 267 10.09 -1.82 -17.05
N GLY A 268 10.09 -1.35 -18.30
CA GLY A 268 10.83 -1.98 -19.41
C GLY A 268 9.92 -2.25 -20.60
N GLU A 269 10.50 -2.48 -21.78
CA GLU A 269 9.74 -2.84 -22.98
C GLU A 269 8.89 -4.10 -22.75
N GLY A 270 7.64 -4.09 -23.25
CA GLY A 270 6.74 -5.23 -23.11
C GLY A 270 6.12 -5.38 -21.71
N THR A 271 6.07 -4.29 -20.94
CA THR A 271 5.46 -4.29 -19.59
C THR A 271 4.24 -3.38 -19.50
N VAL A 272 3.37 -3.67 -18.53
CA VAL A 272 2.22 -2.85 -18.19
C VAL A 272 2.05 -2.77 -16.67
N ARG A 273 1.76 -1.57 -16.16
CA ARG A 273 1.26 -1.38 -14.80
C ARG A 273 -0.23 -1.13 -14.83
N ALA A 274 -1.00 -1.91 -14.09
CA ALA A 274 -2.45 -1.75 -13.98
C ALA A 274 -2.93 -2.03 -12.56
N SER A 275 -4.07 -1.46 -12.19
CA SER A 275 -4.75 -1.79 -10.93
C SER A 275 -5.74 -2.93 -11.17
N ILE A 276 -5.70 -3.96 -10.32
CA ILE A 276 -6.43 -5.22 -10.53
C ILE A 276 -7.21 -5.56 -9.27
N GLY A 277 -8.48 -5.92 -9.44
CA GLY A 277 -9.29 -6.61 -8.43
C GLY A 277 -9.41 -8.08 -8.81
N ILE A 278 -9.22 -8.98 -7.83
CA ILE A 278 -9.43 -10.42 -7.97
C ILE A 278 -10.32 -10.90 -6.83
N ALA A 279 -11.40 -11.63 -7.13
CA ALA A 279 -12.33 -12.10 -6.11
C ALA A 279 -12.78 -13.54 -6.37
N LYS A 280 -13.30 -14.18 -5.32
CA LYS A 280 -13.90 -15.53 -5.40
C LYS A 280 -15.29 -15.55 -6.02
N SER A 281 -15.99 -14.42 -5.99
CA SER A 281 -17.30 -14.28 -6.61
C SER A 281 -17.38 -12.99 -7.42
N GLN A 282 -18.15 -13.06 -8.51
CA GLN A 282 -18.44 -11.89 -9.34
C GLN A 282 -19.14 -10.79 -8.53
N GLU A 283 -20.00 -11.18 -7.58
CA GLU A 283 -20.77 -10.26 -6.73
C GLU A 283 -19.86 -9.36 -5.89
N VAL A 284 -18.82 -9.91 -5.24
CA VAL A 284 -17.87 -9.12 -4.44
C VAL A 284 -17.04 -8.20 -5.34
N LEU A 285 -16.63 -8.70 -6.51
CA LEU A 285 -15.88 -7.90 -7.48
C LEU A 285 -16.69 -6.72 -8.01
N ASP A 286 -17.96 -6.94 -8.34
CA ASP A 286 -18.85 -5.90 -8.85
C ASP A 286 -19.23 -4.90 -7.76
N GLU A 287 -19.42 -5.33 -6.51
CA GLU A 287 -19.62 -4.43 -5.37
C GLU A 287 -18.39 -3.53 -5.17
N PHE A 288 -17.18 -4.10 -5.19
CA PHE A 288 -15.94 -3.33 -5.12
C PHE A 288 -15.85 -2.27 -6.21
N ILE A 289 -16.14 -2.65 -7.46
CA ILE A 289 -16.14 -1.74 -8.60
C ILE A 289 -17.17 -0.63 -8.42
N ALA A 290 -18.40 -0.95 -8.03
CA ALA A 290 -19.47 0.02 -7.80
C ALA A 290 -19.11 1.03 -6.70
N ARG A 291 -18.51 0.56 -5.60
CA ARG A 291 -18.04 1.43 -4.51
C ARG A 291 -16.92 2.37 -4.97
N TYR A 292 -15.97 1.85 -5.74
CA TYR A 292 -14.89 2.64 -6.31
C TYR A 292 -15.41 3.69 -7.29
N GLU A 293 -16.26 3.31 -8.25
CA GLU A 293 -16.83 4.22 -9.24
C GLU A 293 -17.67 5.32 -8.59
N SER A 294 -18.46 4.99 -7.57
CA SER A 294 -19.22 6.00 -6.81
C SER A 294 -18.31 7.06 -6.18
N CYS A 295 -17.15 6.67 -5.66
CA CYS A 295 -16.18 7.61 -5.10
C CYS A 295 -15.48 8.43 -6.20
N ILE A 296 -15.15 7.81 -7.33
CA ILE A 296 -14.52 8.49 -8.47
C ILE A 296 -15.45 9.52 -9.10
N ASP A 297 -16.73 9.20 -9.28
CA ASP A 297 -17.70 10.11 -9.88
C ASP A 297 -17.92 11.35 -9.03
N LYS A 298 -17.84 11.22 -7.71
CA LYS A 298 -17.86 12.35 -6.75
C LYS A 298 -16.56 13.17 -6.75
N SER A 299 -15.52 12.74 -7.45
CA SER A 299 -14.18 13.31 -7.43
C SER A 299 -13.63 13.70 -8.78
N ILE A 300 -14.34 13.40 -9.88
CA ILE A 300 -13.85 13.63 -11.25
C ILE A 300 -13.66 15.11 -11.57
N GLN A 301 -14.30 16.01 -10.81
CA GLN A 301 -14.11 17.46 -10.89
C GLN A 301 -12.76 17.93 -10.31
N ILE A 302 -12.01 17.04 -9.67
CA ILE A 302 -10.75 17.36 -9.01
C ILE A 302 -9.58 17.07 -9.95
N GLU A 303 -8.61 17.99 -9.98
CA GLU A 303 -7.41 17.84 -10.79
C GLU A 303 -6.63 16.56 -10.46
N GLY A 304 -6.22 15.82 -11.50
CA GLY A 304 -5.44 14.59 -11.38
C GLY A 304 -6.25 13.33 -11.10
N ILE A 305 -7.59 13.40 -11.15
CA ILE A 305 -8.50 12.25 -11.07
C ILE A 305 -8.89 11.82 -12.47
N GLU A 306 -8.80 10.51 -12.74
CA GLU A 306 -9.14 9.92 -14.03
C GLU A 306 -10.20 8.84 -13.81
N LYS A 307 -11.29 8.89 -14.59
CA LYS A 307 -12.25 7.78 -14.63
C LYS A 307 -11.74 6.71 -15.60
N GLY A 308 -11.32 5.59 -15.05
CA GLY A 308 -10.97 4.40 -15.83
C GLY A 308 -12.19 3.56 -16.17
N GLN A 309 -11.99 2.60 -17.07
CA GLN A 309 -12.91 1.51 -17.33
C GLN A 309 -12.43 0.25 -16.61
N TRP A 310 -13.37 -0.56 -16.13
CA TRP A 310 -13.09 -1.90 -15.63
C TRP A 310 -13.30 -2.92 -16.75
N LYS A 311 -12.27 -3.70 -17.04
CA LYS A 311 -12.23 -4.69 -18.13
C LYS A 311 -11.74 -6.02 -17.62
N GLU A 312 -12.04 -7.11 -18.33
CA GLU A 312 -11.58 -8.44 -17.93
C GLU A 312 -10.05 -8.51 -18.02
N LEU A 313 -9.39 -9.09 -17.01
CA LEU A 313 -7.91 -9.11 -16.95
C LEU A 313 -7.28 -9.72 -18.21
N LYS A 314 -7.90 -10.75 -18.78
CA LYS A 314 -7.45 -11.41 -20.01
C LYS A 314 -7.44 -10.52 -21.26
N GLU A 315 -8.17 -9.40 -21.26
CA GLU A 315 -8.13 -8.43 -22.36
C GLU A 315 -6.81 -7.64 -22.41
N LEU A 316 -5.95 -7.76 -21.39
CA LEU A 316 -4.59 -7.22 -21.44
C LEU A 316 -3.62 -8.11 -22.23
N LEU A 317 -3.98 -9.35 -22.55
CA LEU A 317 -3.13 -10.28 -23.33
C LEU A 317 -3.19 -10.00 -24.84
#